data_AF-A0A7C5CY54-F1
#
_entry.id   AF-A0A7C5CY54-F1
#
_cell.length_a   1.000
_cell.length_b   1.000
_cell.length_c   1.000
_cell.angle_alpha   90.00
_cell.angle_beta   90.00
_cell.angle_gamma   90.00
#
_symmetry.space_group_name_H-M   'P 1'
#
loop_
_entity.id
_entity.type
_entity.pdbx_description
1 polymer ?
#
loop_
_entity_poly.entity_id
_entity_poly.type
_entity_poly.pdbx_seq_one_letter_code
_entity_poly.pdbx_strand_id
1 'polypeptide(L)'
;MNKVLLDTLTIQKESPEYLEISMAAAMTLGLVPGTFYRNAKLSCINTLLTYPSGCHANCAYCGLQKAREEEFSKRNFIRVEWPTVKLDDILERAKQVGHVERLCIAQITHPRSIRDTKTVLEKVLHELGDKIFVSL
;
A
#
# COMPACT_ATOMS: atom_id res chain seq x y z
N MET A 1 -16.27 -1.51 12.49
CA MET A 1 -15.61 -0.67 11.48
C MET A 1 -16.68 -0.19 10.50
N ASN A 2 -16.82 1.11 10.27
CA ASN A 2 -17.89 1.62 9.41
C ASN A 2 -17.61 1.21 7.96
N LYS A 3 -18.48 0.38 7.38
CA LYS A 3 -18.36 -0.13 6.00
C LYS A 3 -18.18 1.01 4.99
N VAL A 4 -18.83 2.15 5.22
CA VAL A 4 -18.75 3.36 4.39
C VAL A 4 -17.33 3.96 4.37
N LEU A 5 -16.62 3.94 5.50
CA LEU A 5 -15.24 4.44 5.58
C LEU A 5 -14.31 3.55 4.74
N LEU A 6 -14.51 2.24 4.82
CA LEU A 6 -13.70 1.27 4.08
C LEU A 6 -13.96 1.34 2.58
N ASP A 7 -15.23 1.40 2.17
CA ASP A 7 -15.64 1.52 0.77
C ASP A 7 -15.10 2.81 0.12
N THR A 8 -14.93 3.87 0.92
CA THR A 8 -14.31 5.12 0.46
C THR A 8 -12.80 4.97 0.28
N LEU A 9 -12.14 4.19 1.14
CA LEU A 9 -10.71 3.95 1.11
C LEU A 9 -10.29 2.92 0.06
N THR A 10 -11.21 2.11 -0.47
CA THR A 10 -10.93 1.13 -1.55
C THR A 10 -11.36 1.63 -2.93
N ILE A 11 -11.67 2.92 -3.07
CA ILE A 11 -11.92 3.53 -4.38
C ILE A 11 -10.65 3.43 -5.22
N GLN A 12 -10.80 2.94 -6.45
CA GLN A 12 -9.69 2.81 -7.39
C GLN A 12 -9.02 4.17 -7.63
N LYS A 13 -7.74 4.25 -7.26
CA LYS A 13 -6.81 5.30 -7.66
C LYS A 13 -5.60 4.64 -8.31
N GLU A 14 -4.58 5.42 -8.66
CA GLU A 14 -3.40 4.88 -9.32
C GLU A 14 -2.11 5.41 -8.71
N SER A 15 -1.07 4.58 -8.86
CA SER A 15 0.31 4.94 -8.59
C SER A 15 0.88 5.86 -9.68
N PRO A 16 1.85 6.73 -9.35
CA PRO A 16 2.57 6.82 -8.06
C PRO A 16 1.89 7.66 -6.96
N GLU A 17 0.84 8.42 -7.26
CA GLU A 17 0.22 9.35 -6.30
C GLU A 17 -0.48 8.61 -5.15
N TYR A 18 -1.04 7.44 -5.43
CA TYR A 18 -1.70 6.57 -4.47
C TYR A 18 -1.07 5.18 -4.45
N LEU A 19 -1.05 4.61 -3.25
CA LEU A 19 -0.61 3.24 -3.00
C LEU A 19 -1.67 2.52 -2.19
N GLU A 20 -1.84 1.24 -2.48
CA GLU A 20 -2.52 0.35 -1.55
C GLU A 20 -1.60 0.03 -0.38
N ILE A 21 -2.14 -0.05 0.83
CA ILE A 21 -1.37 -0.40 2.02
C ILE A 21 -2.03 -1.55 2.77
N SER A 22 -1.23 -2.37 3.44
CA SER A 22 -1.79 -3.41 4.30
C SER A 22 -2.67 -2.81 5.42
N MET A 23 -3.73 -3.52 5.82
CA MET A 23 -4.63 -3.08 6.90
C MET A 23 -3.88 -2.77 8.20
N ALA A 24 -2.84 -3.54 8.54
CA ALA A 24 -2.01 -3.29 9.71
C ALA A 24 -1.29 -1.94 9.61
N ALA A 25 -0.73 -1.60 8.44
CA ALA A 25 -0.13 -0.29 8.20
C ALA A 25 -1.16 0.83 8.31
N ALA A 26 -2.36 0.64 7.76
CA ALA A 26 -3.44 1.62 7.88
C ALA A 26 -3.83 1.90 9.34
N MET A 27 -3.86 0.85 10.18
CA MET A 27 -4.08 1.00 11.63
C MET A 27 -2.92 1.74 12.32
N THR A 28 -1.68 1.36 12.04
CA THR A 28 -0.48 2.01 12.60
C THR A 28 -0.41 3.50 12.25
N LEU A 29 -0.77 3.86 11.02
CA LEU A 29 -0.80 5.24 10.54
C LEU A 29 -2.06 6.01 10.99
N GLY A 30 -2.94 5.40 11.79
CA GLY A 30 -4.17 6.02 12.29
C GLY A 30 -5.19 6.36 11.18
N LEU A 31 -5.14 5.68 10.04
CA LEU A 31 -6.11 5.83 8.94
C LEU A 31 -7.38 5.04 9.21
N VAL A 32 -7.23 3.90 9.86
CA VAL A 32 -8.31 2.97 10.20
C VAL A 32 -8.24 2.68 11.69
N PRO A 33 -9.38 2.66 12.41
CA PRO A 33 -9.38 2.30 13.83
C PRO A 33 -9.00 0.82 14.03
N GLY A 34 -8.17 0.56 15.03
CA GLY A 34 -7.76 -0.79 15.40
C GLY A 34 -6.67 -0.77 16.47
N THR A 35 -6.46 -1.91 17.12
CA THR A 35 -5.37 -2.08 18.09
C THR A 35 -4.66 -3.40 17.83
N PHE A 36 -3.35 -3.41 18.07
CA PHE A 36 -2.57 -4.63 18.01
C PHE A 36 -2.65 -5.37 19.34
N TYR A 37 -2.67 -6.70 19.26
CA TYR A 37 -2.61 -7.54 20.45
C TYR A 37 -1.37 -7.21 21.30
N ARG A 38 -1.57 -7.03 22.62
CA ARG A 38 -0.52 -6.64 23.58
C ARG A 38 0.24 -5.36 23.24
N ASN A 39 -0.41 -4.39 22.60
CA ASN A 39 0.22 -3.12 22.19
C ASN A 39 1.46 -3.32 21.31
N ALA A 40 1.49 -4.40 20.50
CA ALA A 40 2.55 -4.60 19.53
C ALA A 40 2.60 -3.43 18.54
N LYS A 41 3.81 -3.11 18.07
CA LYS A 41 4.04 -2.02 17.13
C LYS A 41 4.53 -2.58 15.82
N LEU A 42 3.89 -2.17 14.73
CA LEU A 42 4.33 -2.51 13.38
C LEU A 42 5.40 -1.49 12.96
N SER A 43 6.63 -1.95 12.75
CA SER A 43 7.73 -1.09 12.27
C SER A 43 7.85 -1.05 10.73
N CYS A 44 7.05 -1.86 10.02
CA CYS A 44 7.12 -2.00 8.56
C CYS A 44 5.80 -1.63 7.88
N ILE A 45 5.86 -0.67 6.97
CA ILE A 45 4.72 -0.26 6.13
C ILE A 45 4.80 -1.01 4.80
N ASN A 46 3.89 -1.96 4.59
CA ASN A 46 3.75 -2.66 3.31
C ASN A 46 2.83 -1.89 2.38
N THR A 47 3.36 -1.48 1.22
CA THR A 47 2.62 -0.82 0.16
C THR A 47 2.60 -1.69 -1.11
N LEU A 48 1.64 -1.46 -1.98
CA LEU A 48 1.49 -2.11 -3.27
C LEU A 48 1.14 -1.05 -4.32
N LEU A 49 1.86 -1.06 -5.45
CA LEU A 49 1.46 -0.25 -6.60
C LEU A 49 0.10 -0.73 -7.12
N THR A 50 -0.80 0.21 -7.37
CA THR A 50 -2.15 -0.08 -7.85
C THR A 50 -2.42 0.66 -9.17
N TYR A 51 -3.10 -0.04 -10.08
CA TYR A 51 -3.41 0.46 -11.42
C TYR A 51 -4.82 -0.01 -11.82
N PRO A 52 -5.66 0.84 -12.42
CA PRO A 52 -6.97 0.45 -12.93
C PRO A 52 -6.92 -0.70 -13.95
N SER A 53 -5.86 -0.78 -14.75
CA SER A 53 -5.59 -1.87 -15.70
C SER A 53 -5.19 -3.19 -15.03
N GLY A 54 -4.87 -3.15 -13.74
CA GLY A 54 -4.43 -4.29 -12.96
C GLY A 54 -3.08 -4.88 -13.38
N CYS A 55 -2.79 -6.08 -12.88
CA CYS A 55 -1.58 -6.82 -13.21
C CYS A 55 -1.70 -7.44 -14.61
N HIS A 56 -0.65 -7.30 -15.43
CA HIS A 56 -0.60 -7.89 -16.78
C HIS A 56 -0.13 -9.35 -16.77
N ALA A 57 0.39 -9.85 -15.65
CA ALA A 57 0.83 -11.23 -15.52
C ALA A 57 -0.32 -12.19 -15.20
N ASN A 58 -0.08 -13.47 -15.45
CA ASN A 58 -1.06 -14.54 -15.22
C ASN A 58 -0.48 -15.69 -14.37
N CYS A 59 0.17 -15.33 -13.25
CA CYS A 59 0.81 -16.31 -12.37
C CYS A 59 -0.26 -17.23 -11.74
N ALA A 60 -0.07 -18.54 -11.87
CA ALA A 60 -1.05 -19.57 -11.49
C ALA A 60 -1.51 -19.51 -10.01
N TYR A 61 -0.66 -18.99 -9.11
CA TYR A 61 -0.90 -18.92 -7.67
C TYR A 61 -1.34 -17.53 -7.20
N CYS A 62 -1.31 -16.51 -8.06
CA CYS A 62 -1.47 -15.12 -7.63
C CYS A 62 -2.94 -14.70 -7.62
N GLY A 63 -3.38 -14.10 -6.51
CA GLY A 63 -4.73 -13.51 -6.38
C GLY A 63 -4.94 -12.26 -7.25
N LEU A 64 -3.86 -11.65 -7.74
CA LEU A 64 -3.88 -10.43 -8.57
C LEU A 64 -3.83 -10.73 -10.08
N GLN A 65 -3.79 -12.01 -10.48
CA GLN A 65 -3.60 -12.39 -11.88
C GLN A 65 -4.69 -11.81 -12.80
N LYS A 66 -4.32 -11.55 -14.06
CA LYS A 66 -5.21 -10.94 -15.06
C LYS A 66 -6.48 -11.75 -15.33
N ALA A 67 -6.40 -13.08 -15.37
CA ALA A 67 -7.51 -13.96 -15.78
C ALA A 67 -8.70 -14.03 -14.81
N ARG A 68 -8.64 -13.40 -13.63
CA ARG A 68 -9.82 -13.31 -12.75
C ARG A 68 -10.89 -12.41 -13.37
N GLU A 69 -12.16 -12.66 -13.05
CA GLU A 69 -13.30 -11.88 -13.58
C GLU A 69 -13.64 -10.65 -12.72
N GLU A 70 -13.19 -10.61 -11.46
CA GLU A 70 -13.46 -9.52 -10.51
C GLU A 70 -12.78 -8.20 -10.91
N GLU A 71 -13.31 -7.05 -10.51
CA GLU A 71 -12.61 -5.76 -10.67
C GLU A 71 -11.26 -5.77 -9.94
N PHE A 72 -10.21 -5.18 -10.51
CA PHE A 72 -8.87 -5.22 -9.90
C PHE A 72 -8.83 -4.58 -8.50
N SER A 73 -9.62 -3.52 -8.27
CA SER A 73 -9.82 -2.88 -6.95
C SER A 73 -10.27 -3.83 -5.85
N LYS A 74 -10.87 -4.97 -6.23
CA LYS A 74 -11.40 -6.00 -5.33
C LYS A 74 -10.54 -7.27 -5.31
N ARG A 75 -9.48 -7.33 -6.13
CA ARG A 75 -8.57 -8.48 -6.20
C ARG A 75 -7.46 -8.30 -5.20
N ASN A 76 -7.46 -9.13 -4.16
CA ASN A 76 -6.39 -9.11 -3.17
C ASN A 76 -5.85 -10.54 -3.02
N PHE A 77 -4.52 -10.70 -2.93
CA PHE A 77 -3.95 -11.99 -2.54
C PHE A 77 -4.28 -12.33 -1.07
N ILE A 78 -4.32 -11.30 -0.23
CA ILE A 78 -4.58 -11.40 1.20
C ILE A 78 -6.07 -11.11 1.41
N ARG A 79 -6.78 -12.00 2.11
CA ARG A 79 -8.24 -11.91 2.38
C ARG A 79 -8.63 -10.80 3.36
N VAL A 80 -7.85 -9.73 3.40
CA VAL A 80 -8.06 -8.54 4.20
C VAL A 80 -8.02 -7.37 3.24
N GLU A 81 -8.77 -6.32 3.54
CA GLU A 81 -8.84 -5.13 2.71
C GLU A 81 -7.50 -4.39 2.66
N TRP A 82 -7.19 -3.82 1.49
CA TRP A 82 -6.01 -3.00 1.24
C TRP A 82 -6.47 -1.58 0.86
N PRO A 83 -6.57 -0.65 1.82
CA PRO A 83 -6.97 0.71 1.52
C PRO A 83 -5.96 1.40 0.60
N THR A 84 -6.48 2.17 -0.36
CA THR A 84 -5.75 3.04 -1.27
C THR A 84 -5.60 4.43 -0.66
N VAL A 85 -4.36 4.86 -0.45
CA VAL A 85 -3.99 6.05 0.33
C VAL A 85 -3.01 6.89 -0.47
N LYS A 86 -3.08 8.23 -0.34
CA LYS A 86 -2.09 9.12 -0.95
C LYS A 86 -0.71 8.85 -0.37
N LEU A 87 0.30 8.84 -1.23
CA LEU A 87 1.69 8.69 -0.81
C LEU A 87 2.10 9.76 0.21
N ASP A 88 1.66 11.01 0.02
CA ASP A 88 1.93 12.10 0.98
C ASP A 88 1.41 11.79 2.37
N ASP A 89 0.17 11.33 2.49
CA ASP A 89 -0.45 10.99 3.77
C ASP A 89 0.30 9.82 4.45
N ILE A 90 0.76 8.84 3.68
CA ILE A 90 1.56 7.71 4.20
C ILE A 90 2.86 8.24 4.80
N LEU A 91 3.59 9.10 4.09
CA LEU A 91 4.89 9.61 4.53
C LEU A 91 4.73 10.55 5.74
N GLU A 92 3.76 11.44 5.72
CA GLU A 92 3.48 12.34 6.83
C GLU A 92 3.15 11.56 8.11
N ARG A 93 2.23 10.58 8.01
CA ARG A 93 1.85 9.77 9.16
C ARG A 93 2.98 8.86 9.64
N ALA A 94 3.80 8.32 8.73
CA ALA A 94 4.97 7.54 9.11
C ALA A 94 5.96 8.38 9.94
N LYS A 95 6.18 9.66 9.56
CA LYS A 95 6.98 10.60 10.35
C LYS A 95 6.38 10.82 11.74
N GLN A 96 5.08 11.06 11.82
CA GLN A 96 4.37 11.32 13.09
C GLN A 96 4.41 10.10 14.02
N VAL A 97 4.25 8.89 13.48
CA VAL A 97 4.30 7.63 14.22
C VAL A 97 5.71 7.37 14.80
N GLY A 98 6.76 7.79 14.10
CA GLY A 98 8.13 7.91 14.61
C GLY A 98 8.88 6.60 14.91
N HIS A 99 8.24 5.45 14.82
CA HIS A 99 8.85 4.12 15.02
C HIS A 99 8.75 3.21 13.79
N VAL A 100 8.41 3.80 12.64
CA VAL A 100 8.48 3.10 11.35
C VAL A 100 9.93 3.06 10.92
N GLU A 101 10.43 1.84 10.70
CA GLU A 101 11.83 1.58 10.34
C GLU A 101 11.95 1.14 8.87
N ARG A 102 10.87 0.58 8.29
CA ARG A 102 10.88 0.02 6.93
C ARG A 102 9.64 0.39 6.14
N LEU A 103 9.84 0.66 4.85
CA LEU A 103 8.78 0.76 3.84
C LEU A 103 9.05 -0.25 2.72
N CYS A 104 8.10 -1.16 2.48
CA CYS A 104 8.15 -2.12 1.38
C CYS A 104 7.28 -1.61 0.23
N ILE A 105 7.86 -1.46 -0.97
CA ILE A 105 7.15 -1.05 -2.20
C ILE A 105 6.95 -2.29 -3.06
N ALA A 106 5.85 -3.01 -2.85
CA ALA A 106 5.52 -4.14 -3.69
C ALA A 106 5.01 -3.68 -5.06
N GLN A 107 5.36 -4.43 -6.10
CA GLN A 107 5.04 -4.12 -7.49
C GLN A 107 4.16 -5.23 -8.10
N ILE A 108 3.33 -4.84 -9.06
CA ILE A 108 2.68 -5.77 -9.99
C ILE A 108 3.32 -5.64 -11.37
N THR A 109 3.17 -6.67 -12.22
CA THR A 109 3.63 -6.59 -13.60
C THR A 109 2.80 -5.56 -14.36
N HIS A 110 3.36 -4.37 -14.57
CA HIS A 110 2.71 -3.27 -15.31
C HIS A 110 3.77 -2.41 -16.03
N PRO A 111 3.52 -1.91 -17.26
CA PRO A 111 4.51 -1.15 -18.03
C PRO A 111 5.07 0.09 -17.31
N ARG A 112 4.28 0.70 -16.42
CA ARG A 112 4.70 1.86 -15.63
C ARG A 112 5.40 1.53 -14.31
N SER A 113 5.40 0.27 -13.87
CA SER A 113 5.76 -0.12 -12.50
C SER A 113 7.16 0.34 -12.09
N ILE A 114 8.17 0.17 -12.95
CA ILE A 114 9.55 0.59 -12.65
C ILE A 114 9.64 2.10 -12.48
N ARG A 115 9.01 2.86 -13.40
CA ARG A 115 9.03 4.32 -13.38
C ARG A 115 8.32 4.85 -12.14
N ASP A 116 7.15 4.32 -11.84
CA ASP A 116 6.36 4.81 -10.71
C ASP A 116 7.02 4.41 -9.38
N THR A 117 7.62 3.22 -9.26
CA THR A 117 8.45 2.86 -8.10
C THR A 117 9.62 3.81 -7.91
N LYS A 118 10.29 4.23 -9.00
CA LYS A 118 11.36 5.23 -8.91
C LYS A 118 10.82 6.54 -8.34
N THR A 119 9.68 7.03 -8.82
CA THR A 119 9.03 8.24 -8.28
C THR A 119 8.69 8.11 -6.79
N VAL A 120 8.13 6.96 -6.38
CA VAL A 120 7.83 6.69 -4.97
C VAL A 120 9.11 6.70 -4.14
N LEU A 121 10.16 6.01 -4.60
CA LEU A 121 11.44 5.92 -3.91
C LEU A 121 12.10 7.29 -3.75
N GLU A 122 12.16 8.10 -4.82
CA GLU A 122 12.71 9.46 -4.78
C GLU A 122 11.98 10.31 -3.73
N LYS A 123 10.66 10.20 -3.67
CA LYS A 123 9.85 10.93 -2.68
C LYS A 123 10.07 10.43 -1.26
N VAL A 124 10.14 9.11 -1.05
CA VAL A 124 10.45 8.52 0.25
C VAL A 124 11.82 9.00 0.76
N LEU A 125 12.83 8.96 -0.11
CA LEU A 125 14.19 9.40 0.24
C LEU A 125 14.25 10.90 0.51
N HIS A 126 13.51 11.72 -0.25
CA HIS A 126 13.40 13.16 0.00
C HIS A 126 12.77 13.45 1.37
N GLU A 127 11.67 12.78 1.70
CA GLU A 127 10.89 13.07 2.90
C GLU A 127 11.49 12.47 4.16
N LEU A 128 12.00 11.24 4.10
CA LEU A 128 12.43 10.46 5.26
C LEU A 128 13.94 10.28 5.35
N GLY A 129 14.66 10.38 4.23
CA GLY A 129 16.11 10.19 4.15
C GLY A 129 16.56 8.86 4.75
N ASP A 130 17.67 8.89 5.49
CA ASP A 130 18.29 7.70 6.10
C ASP A 130 17.52 7.15 7.32
N LYS A 131 16.39 7.74 7.68
CA LYS A 131 15.57 7.30 8.83
C LYS A 131 14.72 6.07 8.52
N ILE A 132 14.62 5.67 7.26
CA ILE A 132 13.80 4.54 6.84
C ILE A 132 14.56 3.65 5.85
N PHE A 133 14.46 2.34 6.05
CA PHE A 133 14.91 1.36 5.08
C PHE A 133 13.82 1.12 4.03
N VAL A 134 14.16 1.24 2.75
CA VAL A 134 13.22 0.95 1.66
C VAL A 134 13.56 -0.38 1.01
N SER A 135 12.56 -1.26 0.94
CA SER A 135 12.63 -2.54 0.22
C SER A 135 11.74 -2.46 -1.01
N LEU A 136 12.27 -2.91 -2.14
CA LEU A 136 11.53 -3.11 -3.39
C LEU A 136 11.16 -4.58 -3.56
#